data_AF-A0A8B8GBR6-F1
#
_entry.id   AF-A0A8B8GBR6-F1
#
_cell.length_a   1.000
_cell.length_b   1.000
_cell.length_c   1.000
_cell.angle_alpha   90.00
_cell.angle_beta   90.00
_cell.angle_gamma   90.00
#
_symmetry.space_group_name_H-M   'P 1'
#
loop_
_entity.id
_entity.type
_entity.pdbx_description
1 polymer ?
#
loop_
_entity_poly.entity_id
_entity_poly.type
_entity_poly.pdbx_seq_one_letter_code
_entity_poly.pdbx_strand_id
1 'polypeptide(L)'
;MKYEKNYDFASRKILLDYIMMDPDELKRIGITNYYRPDYSSMLIRGPVPWHHMTIINKERLIHNLYIFRESILKLDKVWKKYSKGYIFPIKNLKRVGIPIKPKYLQEFLEKSCEQFRCKLVDEWIVECADLFLEINENFRDILPTHDLNPSDHQIQKFFDCVAATMSRQLRQAVFKSLKHYMNKILEYKNGNKIDAEYKNNMFINLPFFILKAVPNPNSTEISFEPTREDCLILLLSIPRKIIKAVEDIPRIEQLLVKEYKGDSNMVLKNVHESEEEVQNMLVEIGNILENNFPGPETFITYYEIYSYLLNGTETEALNTFF
;
A
#
# COMPACT_ATOMS: atom_id res chain seq x y z
N MET A 1 -17.74 25.64 -27.60
CA MET A 1 -17.48 24.18 -27.59
C MET A 1 -18.28 23.35 -26.57
N LYS A 2 -18.13 23.46 -25.24
CA LYS A 2 -18.88 22.60 -24.29
C LYS A 2 -20.38 22.93 -24.24
N TYR A 3 -20.74 24.22 -24.33
CA TYR A 3 -22.12 24.70 -24.33
C TYR A 3 -22.89 24.33 -25.61
N GLU A 4 -22.27 24.46 -26.78
CA GLU A 4 -22.90 24.08 -28.07
C GLU A 4 -23.18 22.58 -28.15
N LYS A 5 -22.26 21.73 -27.65
CA LYS A 5 -22.47 20.28 -27.60
C LYS A 5 -23.62 19.90 -26.66
N ASN A 6 -23.75 20.59 -25.52
CA ASN A 6 -24.86 20.36 -24.59
C ASN A 6 -26.19 20.84 -25.17
N TYR A 7 -26.19 21.96 -25.90
CA TYR A 7 -27.37 22.47 -26.58
C TYR A 7 -27.84 21.53 -27.71
N ASP A 8 -26.93 21.08 -28.57
CA ASP A 8 -27.25 20.17 -29.67
C ASP A 8 -27.77 18.81 -29.14
N PHE A 9 -27.14 18.28 -28.08
CA PHE A 9 -27.64 17.07 -27.41
C PHE A 9 -29.05 17.27 -26.82
N ALA A 10 -29.30 18.40 -26.15
CA ALA A 10 -30.62 18.71 -25.59
C ALA A 10 -31.68 18.86 -26.69
N SER A 11 -31.39 19.56 -27.77
CA SER A 11 -32.32 19.73 -28.90
C SER A 11 -32.66 18.41 -29.58
N ARG A 12 -31.66 17.56 -29.84
CA ARG A 12 -31.88 16.22 -30.41
C ARG A 12 -32.70 15.34 -29.47
N LYS A 13 -32.43 15.40 -28.16
CA LYS A 13 -33.19 14.66 -27.16
C LYS A 13 -34.65 15.13 -27.11
N ILE A 14 -34.91 16.44 -27.09
CA ILE A 14 -36.27 16.99 -27.08
C ILE A 14 -37.02 16.60 -28.34
N LEU A 15 -36.36 16.65 -29.50
CA LEU A 15 -36.97 16.26 -30.77
C LEU A 15 -37.30 14.76 -30.81
N LEU A 16 -36.40 13.92 -30.31
CA LEU A 16 -36.66 12.49 -30.14
C LEU A 16 -37.82 12.25 -29.17
N ASP A 17 -37.82 12.91 -28.01
CA ASP A 17 -38.90 12.80 -27.01
C ASP A 17 -40.25 13.25 -27.58
N TYR A 18 -40.27 14.23 -28.49
CA TYR A 18 -41.47 14.66 -29.21
C TYR A 18 -41.96 13.61 -30.22
N ILE A 19 -41.07 13.05 -31.05
CA ILE A 19 -41.42 11.99 -32.00
C ILE A 19 -41.97 10.76 -31.26
N MET A 20 -41.38 10.42 -30.12
CA MET A 20 -41.82 9.31 -29.27
C MET A 20 -43.17 9.58 -28.55
N MET A 21 -43.77 10.77 -28.67
CA MET A 21 -45.16 11.01 -28.23
C MET A 21 -46.19 10.43 -29.20
N ASP A 22 -45.81 10.19 -30.46
CA ASP A 22 -46.72 9.65 -31.47
C ASP A 22 -46.79 8.11 -31.35
N PRO A 23 -47.97 7.53 -31.04
CA PRO A 23 -48.13 6.08 -30.91
C PRO A 23 -47.90 5.32 -32.21
N ASP A 24 -48.07 5.94 -33.37
CA ASP A 24 -47.84 5.29 -34.66
C ASP A 24 -46.35 5.20 -34.99
N GLU A 25 -45.57 6.21 -34.60
CA GLU A 25 -44.10 6.16 -34.67
C GLU A 25 -43.52 5.15 -33.68
N LEU A 26 -44.07 5.04 -32.47
CA LEU A 26 -43.69 4.00 -31.51
C LEU A 26 -43.94 2.59 -32.06
N LYS A 27 -45.07 2.35 -32.72
CA LYS A 27 -45.36 1.08 -33.40
C LYS A 27 -44.43 0.82 -34.58
N ARG A 28 -44.13 1.84 -35.40
CA ARG A 28 -43.20 1.73 -36.53
C ARG A 28 -41.80 1.34 -36.10
N ILE A 29 -41.34 1.87 -34.96
CA ILE A 29 -40.02 1.60 -34.38
C ILE A 29 -40.02 0.32 -33.51
N GLY A 30 -41.21 -0.21 -33.17
CA GLY A 30 -41.37 -1.44 -32.40
C GLY A 30 -41.17 -1.28 -30.89
N ILE A 31 -41.32 -0.06 -30.35
CA ILE A 31 -41.18 0.23 -28.92
C ILE A 31 -42.56 0.13 -28.28
N THR A 32 -42.78 -0.92 -27.49
CA THR A 32 -44.08 -1.20 -26.87
C THR A 32 -44.33 -0.42 -25.57
N ASN A 33 -43.27 0.04 -24.90
CA ASN A 33 -43.37 0.81 -23.65
C ASN A 33 -42.28 1.89 -23.62
N TYR A 34 -42.66 3.12 -24.00
CA TYR A 34 -41.83 4.29 -23.75
C TYR A 34 -42.24 4.90 -22.42
N TYR A 35 -41.44 4.66 -21.37
CA TYR A 35 -41.62 5.32 -20.08
C TYR A 35 -40.90 6.66 -20.11
N ARG A 36 -41.65 7.75 -20.19
CA ARG A 36 -41.07 9.06 -19.89
C ARG A 36 -40.79 9.07 -18.39
N PRO A 37 -39.56 9.38 -17.93
CA PRO A 37 -39.41 9.82 -16.56
C PRO A 37 -40.22 11.12 -16.47
N ASP A 38 -41.42 11.04 -15.88
CA ASP A 38 -42.16 12.21 -15.44
C ASP A 38 -41.33 12.84 -14.32
N TYR A 39 -40.27 13.55 -14.73
CA TYR A 39 -39.72 14.59 -13.90
C TYR A 39 -40.84 15.59 -13.77
N SER A 40 -41.70 15.42 -12.75
CA SER A 40 -42.46 16.54 -12.26
C SER A 40 -41.42 17.63 -12.06
N SER A 41 -41.52 18.71 -12.82
CA SER A 41 -40.70 19.87 -12.57
C SER A 41 -41.08 20.28 -11.16
N MET A 42 -40.28 19.88 -10.17
CA MET A 42 -40.49 20.26 -8.80
C MET A 42 -40.28 21.76 -8.79
N LEU A 43 -41.37 22.51 -8.95
CA LEU A 43 -41.39 23.96 -8.92
C LEU A 43 -41.20 24.34 -7.46
N ILE A 44 -39.94 24.36 -7.04
CA ILE A 44 -39.53 24.84 -5.73
C ILE A 44 -39.81 26.35 -5.74
N ARG A 45 -40.97 26.74 -5.19
CA ARG A 45 -41.33 28.15 -4.99
C ARG A 45 -40.64 28.66 -3.72
N GLY A 46 -40.06 29.85 -3.79
CA GLY A 46 -39.42 30.48 -2.64
C GLY A 46 -40.43 30.97 -1.59
N PRO A 47 -39.96 31.22 -0.34
CA PRO A 47 -38.62 30.99 0.15
C PRO A 47 -38.42 29.55 0.64
N VAL A 48 -37.32 28.94 0.21
CA VAL A 48 -36.97 27.58 0.56
C VAL A 48 -36.28 27.57 1.93
N PRO A 49 -36.84 26.93 2.97
CA PRO A 49 -36.33 27.07 4.34
C PRO A 49 -34.86 26.70 4.51
N TRP A 50 -34.36 25.77 3.68
CA TRP A 50 -32.98 25.29 3.75
C TRP A 50 -32.00 26.07 2.86
N HIS A 51 -32.45 26.95 1.96
CA HIS A 51 -31.57 27.60 0.98
C HIS A 51 -30.44 28.39 1.62
N HIS A 52 -30.75 29.20 2.63
CA HIS A 52 -29.75 29.99 3.34
C HIS A 52 -28.74 29.10 4.07
N MET A 53 -29.22 28.03 4.72
CA MET A 53 -28.37 27.06 5.39
C MET A 53 -27.46 26.31 4.40
N THR A 54 -27.96 25.95 3.23
CA THR A 54 -27.17 25.32 2.16
C THR A 54 -26.08 26.26 1.66
N ILE A 55 -26.38 27.55 1.43
CA ILE A 55 -25.37 28.54 1.03
C ILE A 55 -24.31 28.69 2.13
N ILE A 56 -24.72 28.90 3.39
CA ILE A 56 -23.78 29.04 4.51
C ILE A 56 -22.86 27.82 4.61
N ASN A 57 -23.40 26.61 4.54
CA ASN A 57 -22.59 25.40 4.64
C ASN A 57 -21.71 25.20 3.42
N LYS A 58 -22.17 25.57 2.22
CA LYS A 58 -21.33 25.55 1.01
C LYS A 58 -20.14 26.49 1.15
N GLU A 59 -20.35 27.73 1.58
CA GLU A 59 -19.25 28.68 1.81
C GLU A 59 -18.30 28.16 2.89
N ARG A 60 -18.84 27.63 4.01
CA ARG A 60 -18.02 26.99 5.05
C ARG A 60 -17.16 25.85 4.51
N LEU A 61 -17.71 25.01 3.63
CA LEU A 61 -16.94 23.93 3.00
C LEU A 61 -15.88 24.50 2.06
N ILE A 62 -16.17 25.51 1.24
CA ILE A 62 -15.18 26.14 0.34
C ILE A 62 -14.01 26.75 1.12
N HIS A 63 -14.29 27.37 2.27
CA HIS A 63 -13.26 28.00 3.10
C HIS A 63 -12.47 27.03 3.98
N ASN A 64 -13.05 25.89 4.38
CA ASN A 64 -12.38 24.93 5.28
C ASN A 64 -11.88 23.65 4.59
N LEU A 65 -12.44 23.28 3.42
CA LEU A 65 -12.10 22.06 2.71
C LEU A 65 -11.18 22.38 1.52
N TYR A 66 -9.87 22.27 1.75
CA TYR A 66 -8.84 22.60 0.77
C TYR A 66 -8.63 21.51 -0.31
N ILE A 67 -9.35 20.38 -0.22
CA ILE A 67 -9.17 19.19 -1.08
C ILE A 67 -9.34 19.50 -2.58
N PHE A 68 -10.25 20.42 -2.93
CA PHE A 68 -10.54 20.75 -4.34
C PHE A 68 -9.59 21.78 -4.94
N ARG A 69 -8.58 22.25 -4.20
CA ARG A 69 -7.66 23.27 -4.69
C ARG A 69 -6.68 22.70 -5.69
N GLU A 70 -6.27 23.55 -6.62
CA GLU A 70 -5.30 23.18 -7.66
C GLU A 70 -3.96 22.71 -7.06
N SER A 71 -3.54 23.28 -5.93
CA SER A 71 -2.33 22.87 -5.21
C SER A 71 -2.37 21.40 -4.78
N ILE A 72 -3.48 20.97 -4.16
CA ILE A 72 -3.69 19.57 -3.75
C ILE A 72 -3.76 18.65 -4.98
N LEU A 73 -4.42 19.08 -6.05
CA LEU A 73 -4.47 18.31 -7.30
C LEU A 73 -3.09 18.17 -7.96
N LYS A 74 -2.24 19.20 -7.93
CA LYS A 74 -0.86 19.13 -8.41
C LYS A 74 -0.03 18.21 -7.53
N LEU A 75 -0.20 18.27 -6.20
CA LEU A 75 0.45 17.36 -5.27
C LEU A 75 0.08 15.88 -5.54
N ASP A 76 -1.19 15.59 -5.81
CA ASP A 76 -1.62 14.25 -6.23
C ASP A 76 -1.01 13.81 -7.58
N LYS A 77 -0.77 14.75 -8.52
CA LYS A 77 -0.07 14.45 -9.78
C LYS A 77 1.39 14.09 -9.54
N VAL A 78 2.08 14.81 -8.65
CA VAL A 78 3.46 14.48 -8.25
C VAL A 78 3.49 13.09 -7.64
N TRP A 79 2.59 12.78 -6.71
CA TRP A 79 2.52 11.47 -6.06
C TRP A 79 2.37 10.31 -7.05
N LYS A 80 1.62 10.48 -8.15
CA LYS A 80 1.46 9.42 -9.17
C LYS A 80 2.78 8.96 -9.79
N LYS A 81 3.84 9.76 -9.75
CA LYS A 81 5.18 9.35 -10.20
C LYS A 81 5.79 8.34 -9.22
N TYR A 82 5.74 8.65 -7.93
CA TYR A 82 6.33 7.86 -6.84
C TYR A 82 5.48 6.64 -6.45
N SER A 83 4.15 6.72 -6.62
CA SER A 83 3.22 5.65 -6.22
C SER A 83 3.34 4.36 -7.02
N LYS A 84 4.05 4.38 -8.16
CA LYS A 84 4.23 3.20 -9.03
C LYS A 84 5.11 2.13 -8.37
N GLY A 85 6.06 2.53 -7.52
CA GLY A 85 6.97 1.63 -6.81
C GLY A 85 6.31 0.79 -5.71
N TYR A 86 7.09 -0.13 -5.16
CA TYR A 86 6.83 -0.82 -3.89
C TYR A 86 8.05 -0.58 -3.00
N ILE A 87 7.84 -0.46 -1.69
CA ILE A 87 8.91 -0.36 -0.69
C ILE A 87 9.76 -1.64 -0.73
N PHE A 88 9.10 -2.78 -0.88
CA PHE A 88 9.73 -4.09 -0.97
C PHE A 88 9.32 -4.84 -2.26
N PRO A 89 10.06 -4.66 -3.37
CA PRO A 89 9.70 -5.25 -4.66
C PRO A 89 10.14 -6.72 -4.79
N ILE A 90 9.27 -7.66 -4.43
CA ILE A 90 9.55 -9.12 -4.53
C ILE A 90 9.93 -9.58 -5.96
N LYS A 91 9.47 -8.88 -7.01
CA LYS A 91 9.87 -9.22 -8.39
C LYS A 91 11.39 -9.13 -8.60
N ASN A 92 12.05 -8.22 -7.88
CA ASN A 92 13.50 -8.06 -7.95
C ASN A 92 14.21 -9.21 -7.22
N LEU A 93 13.62 -9.76 -6.16
CA LEU A 93 14.11 -10.97 -5.49
C LEU A 93 14.11 -12.18 -6.43
N LYS A 94 13.08 -12.34 -7.27
CA LYS A 94 13.02 -13.44 -8.27
C LYS A 94 14.20 -13.43 -9.24
N ARG A 95 14.78 -12.25 -9.53
CA ARG A 95 15.94 -12.12 -10.44
C ARG A 95 17.24 -12.60 -9.83
N VAL A 96 17.33 -12.60 -8.49
CA VAL A 96 18.53 -13.05 -7.76
C VAL A 96 18.57 -14.57 -7.67
N GLY A 97 17.41 -15.22 -7.71
CA GLY A 97 17.26 -16.68 -7.61
C GLY A 97 16.50 -17.04 -6.34
N ILE A 98 15.43 -17.82 -6.54
CA ILE A 98 14.70 -18.50 -5.46
C ILE A 98 15.18 -19.96 -5.48
N PRO A 99 15.52 -20.57 -4.33
CA PRO A 99 15.35 -20.10 -2.95
C PRO A 99 16.41 -19.12 -2.46
N ILE A 100 15.99 -18.19 -1.60
CA ILE A 100 16.82 -17.08 -1.11
C ILE A 100 17.57 -17.49 0.16
N LYS A 101 18.83 -17.06 0.32
CA LYS A 101 19.53 -17.21 1.61
C LYS A 101 18.98 -16.19 2.64
N PRO A 102 18.68 -16.59 3.88
CA PRO A 102 18.13 -15.70 4.91
C PRO A 102 18.91 -14.39 5.12
N LYS A 103 20.24 -14.44 5.18
CA LYS A 103 21.11 -13.25 5.29
C LYS A 103 20.91 -12.27 4.13
N TYR A 104 20.87 -12.79 2.90
CA TYR A 104 20.65 -11.99 1.71
C TYR A 104 19.26 -11.35 1.68
N LEU A 105 18.23 -12.04 2.19
CA LEU A 105 16.88 -11.49 2.29
C LEU A 105 16.86 -10.25 3.19
N GLN A 106 17.56 -10.30 4.32
CA GLN A 106 17.67 -9.18 5.25
C GLN A 106 18.43 -7.99 4.63
N GLU A 107 19.59 -8.23 4.01
CA GLU A 107 20.35 -7.18 3.32
C GLU A 107 19.54 -6.53 2.19
N PHE A 108 18.81 -7.34 1.42
CA PHE A 108 17.95 -6.86 0.36
C PHE A 108 16.78 -6.02 0.90
N LEU A 109 16.17 -6.44 2.02
CA LEU A 109 15.11 -5.69 2.69
C LEU A 109 15.62 -4.32 3.14
N GLU A 110 16.75 -4.27 3.85
CA GLU A 110 17.34 -3.03 4.34
C GLU A 110 17.69 -2.08 3.19
N LYS A 111 18.35 -2.59 2.15
CA LYS A 111 18.69 -1.80 0.96
C LYS A 111 17.46 -1.28 0.23
N SER A 112 16.39 -2.08 0.12
CA SER A 112 15.16 -1.66 -0.58
C SER A 112 14.41 -0.59 0.20
N CYS A 113 14.30 -0.74 1.52
CA CYS A 113 13.69 0.24 2.40
C CYS A 113 14.46 1.57 2.38
N GLU A 114 15.79 1.53 2.46
CA GLU A 114 16.62 2.73 2.42
C GLU A 114 16.52 3.46 1.08
N GLN A 115 16.61 2.72 -0.04
CA GLN A 115 16.44 3.31 -1.38
C GLN A 115 15.08 3.97 -1.57
N PHE A 116 14.02 3.39 -1.00
CA PHE A 116 12.69 3.99 -1.06
C PHE A 116 12.60 5.24 -0.18
N ARG A 117 13.21 5.21 1.02
CA ARG A 117 13.27 6.34 1.94
C ARG A 117 14.03 7.53 1.34
N CYS A 118 15.20 7.32 0.74
CA CYS A 118 15.93 8.37 0.03
C CYS A 118 15.07 9.01 -1.06
N LYS A 119 14.34 8.22 -1.86
CA LYS A 119 13.41 8.77 -2.86
C LYS A 119 12.28 9.60 -2.25
N LEU A 120 11.80 9.25 -1.06
CA LEU A 120 10.77 10.04 -0.39
C LEU A 120 11.34 11.36 0.16
N VAL A 121 12.47 11.29 0.87
CA VAL A 121 13.04 12.44 1.59
C VAL A 121 13.78 13.38 0.64
N ASP A 122 14.62 12.85 -0.25
CA ASP A 122 15.52 13.63 -1.09
C ASP A 122 14.86 14.10 -2.40
N GLU A 123 13.88 13.34 -2.92
CA GLU A 123 13.21 13.67 -4.19
C GLU A 123 11.76 14.12 -3.98
N TRP A 124 10.90 13.28 -3.41
CA TRP A 124 9.45 13.54 -3.38
C TRP A 124 9.05 14.76 -2.52
N ILE A 125 9.57 14.87 -1.30
CA ILE A 125 9.26 16.01 -0.42
C ILE A 125 9.80 17.31 -1.00
N VAL A 126 11.00 17.26 -1.59
CA VAL A 126 11.63 18.42 -2.24
C VAL A 126 10.79 18.88 -3.44
N GLU A 127 10.39 17.95 -4.33
CA GLU A 127 9.51 18.27 -5.47
C GLU A 127 8.15 18.83 -5.01
N CYS A 128 7.63 18.36 -3.87
CA CYS A 128 6.42 18.94 -3.29
C CYS A 128 6.66 20.34 -2.74
N ALA A 129 7.79 20.60 -2.08
CA ALA A 129 8.16 21.92 -1.58
C ALA A 129 8.35 22.92 -2.72
N ASP A 130 9.06 22.54 -3.78
CA ASP A 130 9.27 23.36 -4.98
C ASP A 130 7.94 23.74 -5.65
N LEU A 131 7.01 22.79 -5.76
CA LEU A 131 5.65 23.03 -6.24
C LEU A 131 4.95 24.11 -5.41
N PHE A 132 5.12 24.11 -4.08
CA PHE A 132 4.52 25.14 -3.24
C PHE A 132 5.26 26.48 -3.34
N LEU A 133 6.57 26.51 -3.57
CA LEU A 133 7.31 27.74 -3.86
C LEU A 133 6.83 28.41 -5.16
N GLU A 134 6.65 27.63 -6.24
CA GLU A 134 6.13 28.11 -7.52
C GLU A 134 4.69 28.68 -7.40
N ILE A 135 3.85 28.05 -6.57
CA ILE A 135 2.48 28.54 -6.33
C ILE A 135 2.51 29.76 -5.39
N ASN A 136 3.43 29.82 -4.44
CA ASN A 136 3.61 30.94 -3.51
C ASN A 136 4.02 32.23 -4.23
N GLU A 137 4.84 32.20 -5.29
CA GLU A 137 5.08 33.41 -6.10
C GLU A 137 3.77 34.00 -6.70
N ASN A 138 2.72 33.18 -6.79
CA ASN A 138 1.37 33.52 -7.21
C ASN A 138 0.34 33.56 -6.05
N PHE A 139 0.79 33.78 -4.80
CA PHE A 139 0.07 33.66 -3.50
C PHE A 139 -1.39 34.19 -3.41
N ARG A 140 -1.85 34.98 -4.38
CA ARG A 140 -3.23 35.49 -4.47
C ARG A 140 -4.30 34.39 -4.62
N ASP A 141 -3.93 33.19 -5.11
CA ASP A 141 -4.90 32.13 -5.43
C ASP A 141 -5.00 30.99 -4.39
N ILE A 142 -4.08 30.91 -3.41
CA ILE A 142 -4.02 29.78 -2.47
C ILE A 142 -5.08 29.91 -1.37
N LEU A 143 -5.35 31.13 -0.91
CA LEU A 143 -6.27 31.41 0.19
C LEU A 143 -7.54 32.07 -0.36
N PRO A 144 -8.74 31.63 0.08
CA PRO A 144 -10.01 32.06 -0.50
C PRO A 144 -10.38 33.52 -0.20
N THR A 145 -9.57 34.25 0.54
CA THR A 145 -9.81 35.65 0.86
C THR A 145 -9.03 36.51 -0.13
N HIS A 146 -9.74 37.40 -0.84
CA HIS A 146 -9.18 38.58 -1.50
C HIS A 146 -8.40 39.52 -0.53
N ASP A 147 -8.27 39.14 0.74
CA ASP A 147 -7.56 39.87 1.77
C ASP A 147 -6.06 39.71 1.58
N LEU A 148 -5.39 40.86 1.53
CA LEU A 148 -3.94 41.00 1.33
C LEU A 148 -3.10 40.29 2.42
N ASN A 149 -3.71 39.92 3.55
CA ASN A 149 -3.07 39.27 4.70
C ASN A 149 -3.93 38.10 5.24
N PRO A 150 -3.72 36.86 4.79
CA PRO A 150 -4.35 35.68 5.41
C PRO A 150 -3.97 35.55 6.89
N SER A 151 -4.90 35.09 7.74
CA SER A 151 -4.57 34.81 9.14
C SER A 151 -3.66 33.58 9.27
N ASP A 152 -2.73 33.59 10.21
CA ASP A 152 -1.83 32.45 10.50
C ASP A 152 -2.59 31.13 10.67
N HIS A 153 -3.78 31.20 11.28
CA HIS A 153 -4.66 30.05 11.46
C HIS A 153 -5.20 29.46 10.14
N GLN A 154 -5.46 30.28 9.12
CA GLN A 154 -5.86 29.77 7.79
C GLN A 154 -4.71 29.07 7.08
N ILE A 155 -3.50 29.64 7.18
CA ILE A 155 -2.28 29.04 6.64
C ILE A 155 -2.02 27.70 7.30
N GLN A 156 -2.11 27.63 8.64
CA GLN A 156 -1.95 26.39 9.38
C GLN A 156 -2.97 25.33 8.94
N LYS A 157 -4.26 25.69 8.83
CA LYS A 157 -5.31 24.77 8.35
C LYS A 157 -5.05 24.25 6.94
N PHE A 158 -4.53 25.10 6.05
CA PHE A 158 -4.17 24.69 4.70
C PHE A 158 -3.06 23.64 4.74
N PHE A 159 -1.99 23.91 5.48
CA PHE A 159 -0.86 23.00 5.61
C PHE A 159 -1.20 21.70 6.36
N ASP A 160 -2.12 21.74 7.32
CA ASP A 160 -2.68 20.52 7.92
C ASP A 160 -3.43 19.65 6.90
N CYS A 161 -4.13 20.28 5.94
CA CYS A 161 -4.76 19.55 4.84
C CYS A 161 -3.73 18.94 3.86
N VAL A 162 -2.65 19.68 3.57
CA VAL A 162 -1.52 19.18 2.78
C VAL A 162 -0.87 17.98 3.48
N ALA A 163 -0.54 18.11 4.76
CA ALA A 163 0.05 17.05 5.57
C ALA A 163 -0.87 15.83 5.66
N ALA A 164 -2.18 16.01 5.84
CA ALA A 164 -3.15 14.92 5.82
C ALA A 164 -3.20 14.20 4.45
N THR A 165 -3.09 14.95 3.35
CA THR A 165 -3.07 14.39 1.99
C THR A 165 -1.80 13.57 1.76
N MET A 166 -0.63 14.10 2.12
CA MET A 166 0.64 13.38 2.02
C MET A 166 0.70 12.15 2.93
N SER A 167 0.18 12.26 4.16
CA SER A 167 0.05 11.13 5.10
C SER A 167 -0.79 10.00 4.48
N ARG A 168 -1.90 10.34 3.82
CA ARG A 168 -2.73 9.38 3.09
C ARG A 168 -1.98 8.73 1.92
N GLN A 169 -1.17 9.49 1.19
CA GLN A 169 -0.36 8.99 0.09
C GLN A 169 0.68 7.98 0.59
N LEU A 170 1.43 8.31 1.64
CA LEU A 170 2.36 7.40 2.31
C LEU A 170 1.67 6.12 2.77
N ARG A 171 0.52 6.23 3.43
CA ARG A 171 -0.32 5.09 3.83
C ARG A 171 -0.67 4.19 2.64
N GLN A 172 -1.03 4.75 1.48
CA GLN A 172 -1.28 3.96 0.28
C GLN A 172 -0.05 3.18 -0.18
N ALA A 173 1.15 3.77 -0.15
CA ALA A 173 2.38 3.08 -0.53
C ALA A 173 2.74 1.93 0.42
N VAL A 174 2.56 2.15 1.73
CA VAL A 174 2.76 1.13 2.78
C VAL A 174 1.82 -0.04 2.53
N PHE A 175 0.50 0.18 2.50
CA PHE A 175 -0.48 -0.90 2.31
C PHE A 175 -0.34 -1.59 0.96
N LYS A 176 0.03 -0.87 -0.10
CA LYS A 176 0.32 -1.47 -1.40
C LYS A 176 1.52 -2.43 -1.32
N SER A 177 2.55 -2.08 -0.56
CA SER A 177 3.75 -2.91 -0.36
C SER A 177 3.49 -4.10 0.57
N LEU A 178 2.74 -3.89 1.65
CA LEU A 178 2.31 -4.94 2.57
C LEU A 178 1.44 -5.99 1.85
N LYS A 179 0.44 -5.56 1.07
CA LYS A 179 -0.39 -6.48 0.25
C LYS A 179 0.45 -7.23 -0.78
N HIS A 180 1.42 -6.56 -1.41
CA HIS A 180 2.33 -7.21 -2.36
C HIS A 180 3.16 -8.31 -1.71
N TYR A 181 3.66 -8.07 -0.50
CA TYR A 181 4.34 -9.07 0.31
C TYR A 181 3.41 -10.23 0.70
N MET A 182 2.24 -9.89 1.23
CA MET A 182 1.29 -10.89 1.70
C MET A 182 0.82 -11.83 0.59
N ASN A 183 0.53 -11.28 -0.60
CA ASN A 183 0.17 -12.08 -1.76
C ASN A 183 1.22 -13.15 -2.12
N LYS A 184 2.51 -12.88 -1.86
CA LYS A 184 3.57 -13.86 -2.09
C LYS A 184 3.62 -14.92 -1.00
N ILE A 185 3.46 -14.54 0.27
CA ILE A 185 3.48 -15.47 1.40
C ILE A 185 2.26 -16.40 1.37
N LEU A 186 1.11 -15.89 0.92
CA LEU A 186 -0.11 -16.68 0.72
C LEU A 186 0.04 -17.84 -0.26
N GLU A 187 1.02 -17.79 -1.19
CA GLU A 187 1.34 -18.95 -2.05
C GLU A 187 1.72 -20.20 -1.23
N TYR A 188 2.23 -20.03 0.00
CA TYR A 188 2.66 -21.13 0.87
C TYR A 188 1.60 -21.54 1.90
N LYS A 189 0.37 -21.01 1.84
CA LYS A 189 -0.66 -21.22 2.87
C LYS A 189 -1.04 -22.68 3.12
N ASN A 190 -0.97 -23.52 2.10
CA ASN A 190 -1.35 -24.94 2.17
C ASN A 190 -0.34 -25.79 2.93
N GLY A 191 0.79 -25.21 3.36
CA GLY A 191 1.85 -25.95 4.04
C GLY A 191 2.65 -26.84 3.09
N ASN A 192 3.57 -27.59 3.69
CA ASN A 192 4.46 -28.52 3.00
C ASN A 192 4.57 -29.86 3.74
N LYS A 193 3.56 -30.21 4.53
CA LYS A 193 3.52 -31.47 5.28
C LYS A 193 3.61 -32.66 4.32
N ILE A 194 4.47 -33.61 4.66
CA ILE A 194 4.71 -34.82 3.87
C ILE A 194 3.86 -35.94 4.52
N ASP A 195 2.66 -36.19 3.98
CA ASP A 195 1.74 -37.22 4.52
C ASP A 195 2.05 -38.64 4.02
N ALA A 196 2.76 -38.75 2.89
CA ALA A 196 3.15 -40.00 2.25
C ALA A 196 4.67 -39.98 1.97
N GLU A 197 5.22 -41.00 1.31
CA GLU A 197 6.64 -40.98 0.92
C GLU A 197 7.01 -39.72 0.12
N TYR A 198 8.18 -39.14 0.43
CA TYR A 198 8.73 -38.01 -0.30
C TYR A 198 8.92 -38.37 -1.79
N LYS A 199 8.38 -37.53 -2.67
CA LYS A 199 8.55 -37.66 -4.12
C LYS A 199 9.14 -36.38 -4.70
N ASN A 200 10.03 -36.53 -5.68
CA ASN A 200 10.50 -35.40 -6.46
C ASN A 200 9.31 -34.68 -7.11
N ASN A 201 9.30 -33.35 -7.04
CA ASN A 201 8.23 -32.47 -7.53
C ASN A 201 6.87 -32.57 -6.80
N MET A 202 6.87 -33.01 -5.53
CA MET A 202 5.64 -33.04 -4.69
C MET A 202 5.05 -31.64 -4.43
N PHE A 203 5.87 -30.58 -4.49
CA PHE A 203 5.43 -29.21 -4.24
C PHE A 203 5.44 -28.37 -5.52
N ILE A 204 4.33 -27.64 -5.74
CA ILE A 204 4.15 -26.77 -6.91
C ILE A 204 5.01 -25.50 -6.80
N ASN A 205 5.16 -25.00 -5.57
CA ASN A 205 5.84 -23.72 -5.31
C ASN A 205 7.31 -23.94 -4.97
N LEU A 206 8.17 -23.14 -5.60
CA LEU A 206 9.58 -23.06 -5.22
C LEU A 206 9.71 -22.56 -3.77
N PRO A 207 10.61 -23.14 -2.96
CA PRO A 207 10.79 -22.74 -1.56
C PRO A 207 11.19 -21.27 -1.43
N PHE A 208 10.66 -20.58 -0.42
CA PHE A 208 10.88 -19.14 -0.26
C PHE A 208 12.31 -18.79 0.15
N PHE A 209 12.86 -19.49 1.16
CA PHE A 209 14.26 -19.40 1.57
C PHE A 209 14.86 -20.78 1.88
N ILE A 210 16.18 -20.82 1.97
CA ILE A 210 16.96 -22.03 2.25
C ILE A 210 17.06 -22.25 3.76
N LEU A 211 16.76 -23.48 4.20
CA LEU A 211 17.06 -23.99 5.54
C LEU A 211 18.24 -24.95 5.43
N LYS A 212 19.25 -24.80 6.29
CA LYS A 212 20.39 -25.70 6.38
C LYS A 212 20.21 -26.62 7.58
N ALA A 213 20.23 -27.93 7.35
CA ALA A 213 20.34 -28.92 8.42
C ALA A 213 21.78 -28.95 8.93
N VAL A 214 21.97 -28.73 10.23
CA VAL A 214 23.28 -28.73 10.90
C VAL A 214 23.27 -29.77 12.02
N PRO A 215 24.19 -30.75 12.02
CA PRO A 215 24.28 -31.70 13.11
C PRO A 215 24.84 -31.03 14.35
N ASN A 216 24.23 -31.32 15.51
CA ASN A 216 24.75 -30.84 16.79
C ASN A 216 25.98 -31.68 17.18
N PRO A 217 27.11 -31.07 17.57
CA PRO A 217 28.29 -31.81 17.98
C PRO A 217 27.96 -32.67 19.22
N ASN A 218 28.32 -33.95 19.17
CA ASN A 218 28.08 -34.96 20.21
C ASN A 218 26.60 -35.33 20.45
N SER A 219 25.72 -35.09 19.46
CA SER A 219 24.31 -35.53 19.51
C SER A 219 23.86 -36.08 18.15
N THR A 220 22.88 -36.98 18.18
CA THR A 220 22.13 -37.44 16.98
C THR A 220 21.19 -36.37 16.43
N GLU A 221 20.97 -35.29 17.18
CA GLU A 221 20.00 -34.25 16.82
C GLU A 221 20.52 -33.34 15.72
N ILE A 222 19.68 -33.14 14.70
CA ILE A 222 19.92 -32.23 13.59
C ILE A 222 19.08 -30.98 13.84
N SER A 223 19.75 -29.83 13.96
CA SER A 223 19.11 -28.53 14.08
C SER A 223 19.00 -27.84 12.73
N PHE A 224 18.10 -26.86 12.62
CA PHE A 224 17.97 -26.01 11.43
C PHE A 224 18.65 -24.67 11.65
N GLU A 225 19.44 -24.25 10.66
CA GLU A 225 20.01 -22.92 10.54
C GLU A 225 19.44 -22.24 9.28
N PRO A 226 18.65 -21.16 9.40
CA PRO A 226 18.11 -20.55 10.63
C PRO A 226 17.08 -21.43 11.35
N THR A 227 16.89 -21.19 12.65
CA THR A 227 15.89 -21.91 13.46
C THR A 227 14.46 -21.52 13.05
N ARG A 228 13.46 -22.24 13.57
CA ARG A 228 12.05 -21.91 13.37
C ARG A 228 11.70 -20.50 13.87
N GLU A 229 12.23 -20.13 15.03
CA GLU A 229 12.04 -18.82 15.64
C GLU A 229 12.71 -17.74 14.80
N ASP A 230 13.94 -17.98 14.32
CA ASP A 230 14.65 -17.05 13.43
C ASP A 230 13.89 -16.80 12.12
N CYS A 231 13.31 -17.85 11.55
CA CYS A 231 12.48 -17.75 10.35
C CYS A 231 11.25 -16.88 10.59
N LEU A 232 10.58 -17.07 11.74
CA LEU A 232 9.43 -16.28 12.14
C LEU A 232 9.82 -14.81 12.31
N ILE A 233 10.91 -14.55 13.04
CA ILE A 233 11.45 -13.21 13.25
C ILE A 233 11.76 -12.54 11.90
N LEU A 234 12.42 -13.25 10.99
CA LEU A 234 12.77 -12.75 9.66
C LEU A 234 11.52 -12.38 8.84
N LEU A 235 10.52 -13.27 8.77
CA LEU A 235 9.30 -13.03 8.01
C LEU A 235 8.43 -11.90 8.60
N LEU A 236 8.38 -11.78 9.93
CA LEU A 236 7.69 -10.69 10.62
C LEU A 236 8.48 -9.37 10.57
N SER A 237 9.80 -9.42 10.39
CA SER A 237 10.63 -8.21 10.26
C SER A 237 10.32 -7.42 8.98
N ILE A 238 9.89 -8.09 7.91
CA ILE A 238 9.58 -7.47 6.61
C ILE A 238 8.47 -6.42 6.72
N PRO A 239 7.23 -6.75 7.17
CA PRO A 239 6.17 -5.75 7.31
C PRO A 239 6.56 -4.63 8.29
N ARG A 240 7.27 -4.95 9.38
CA ARG A 240 7.77 -3.96 10.34
C ARG A 240 8.74 -2.96 9.69
N LYS A 241 9.71 -3.46 8.92
CA LYS A 241 10.69 -2.61 8.21
C LYS A 241 10.02 -1.77 7.10
N ILE A 242 8.99 -2.30 6.44
CA ILE A 242 8.20 -1.54 5.46
C ILE A 242 7.53 -0.33 6.13
N ILE A 243 6.94 -0.51 7.31
CA ILE A 243 6.31 0.58 8.08
C ILE A 243 7.37 1.60 8.51
N LYS A 244 8.48 1.12 9.11
CA LYS A 244 9.61 1.96 9.56
C LYS A 244 10.25 2.78 8.44
N ALA A 245 10.25 2.29 7.20
CA ALA A 245 10.82 3.02 6.06
C ALA A 245 10.11 4.36 5.78
N VAL A 246 8.90 4.54 6.31
CA VAL A 246 8.03 5.71 6.09
C VAL A 246 7.75 6.44 7.42
N GLU A 247 8.43 6.06 8.50
CA GLU A 247 8.42 6.80 9.76
C GLU A 247 9.27 8.07 9.67
N ASP A 248 8.90 9.07 10.49
CA ASP A 248 9.62 10.33 10.66
C ASP A 248 9.85 11.12 9.36
N ILE A 249 8.93 10.99 8.40
CA ILE A 249 8.96 11.78 7.17
C ILE A 249 8.54 13.22 7.50
N PRO A 250 9.37 14.24 7.20
CA PRO A 250 9.10 15.62 7.60
C PRO A 250 7.88 16.19 6.86
N ARG A 251 7.14 17.06 7.54
CA ARG A 251 6.12 17.90 6.91
C ARG A 251 6.78 18.92 5.98
N ILE A 252 6.10 19.29 4.89
CA ILE A 252 6.60 20.25 3.89
C ILE A 252 6.92 21.61 4.53
N GLU A 253 6.18 21.99 5.55
CA GLU A 253 6.34 23.25 6.28
C GLU A 253 7.72 23.43 6.87
N GLN A 254 8.40 22.33 7.25
CA GLN A 254 9.78 22.39 7.71
C GLN A 254 10.75 22.84 6.62
N LEU A 255 10.45 22.56 5.34
CA LEU A 255 11.28 22.97 4.22
C LEU A 255 10.98 24.42 3.82
N LEU A 256 9.70 24.82 3.86
CA LEU A 256 9.25 26.14 3.41
C LEU A 256 9.45 27.25 4.45
N VAL A 257 9.24 26.97 5.74
CA VAL A 257 9.24 27.97 6.81
C VAL A 257 10.49 27.84 7.64
N LYS A 258 11.28 28.93 7.73
CA LYS A 258 12.56 28.93 8.48
C LYS A 258 12.39 28.61 9.97
N GLU A 259 11.27 29.00 10.57
CA GLU A 259 10.97 28.79 11.99
C GLU A 259 10.71 27.31 12.35
N TYR A 260 10.22 26.52 11.39
CA TYR A 260 9.92 25.10 11.58
C TYR A 260 11.08 24.18 11.14
N LYS A 261 12.20 24.75 10.68
CA LYS A 261 13.37 23.97 10.27
C LYS A 261 13.95 23.20 11.45
N GLY A 262 13.91 21.88 11.36
CA GLY A 262 14.47 20.98 12.37
C GLY A 262 13.55 20.67 13.54
N ASP A 263 12.26 21.00 13.48
CA ASP A 263 11.30 20.58 14.50
C ASP A 263 10.95 19.09 14.35
N SER A 264 11.60 18.23 15.13
CA SER A 264 11.41 16.77 15.11
C SER A 264 9.96 16.32 15.33
N ASN A 265 9.07 17.16 15.87
CA ASN A 265 7.68 16.80 16.11
C ASN A 265 6.77 16.99 14.87
N MET A 266 7.22 17.75 13.86
CA MET A 266 6.44 18.04 12.66
C MET A 266 6.62 16.97 11.57
N VAL A 267 6.20 15.75 11.88
CA VAL A 267 6.26 14.60 10.96
C VAL A 267 4.89 14.26 10.37
N LEU A 268 4.89 13.65 9.19
CA LEU A 268 3.69 13.11 8.56
C LEU A 268 3.19 11.90 9.36
N LYS A 269 1.86 11.79 9.48
CA LYS A 269 1.25 10.64 10.15
C LYS A 269 1.38 9.41 9.25
N ASN A 270 1.84 8.31 9.83
CA ASN A 270 2.02 7.05 9.11
C ASN A 270 1.18 5.93 9.73
N VAL A 271 1.17 4.78 9.04
CA VAL A 271 0.61 3.51 9.52
C VAL A 271 1.36 3.06 10.76
N HIS A 272 0.64 2.63 11.80
CA HIS A 272 1.25 2.08 13.00
C HIS A 272 1.14 0.54 13.04
N GLU A 273 2.08 -0.13 13.70
CA GLU A 273 2.06 -1.59 13.84
C GLU A 273 0.80 -2.07 14.58
N SER A 274 0.26 -1.28 15.52
CA SER A 274 -0.94 -1.64 16.30
C SER A 274 -2.25 -1.61 15.52
N GLU A 275 -2.24 -1.23 14.24
CA GLU A 275 -3.45 -1.23 13.43
C GLU A 275 -3.94 -2.66 13.17
N GLU A 276 -5.26 -2.86 13.24
CA GLU A 276 -5.90 -4.17 13.11
C GLU A 276 -5.51 -4.90 11.81
N GLU A 277 -5.49 -4.20 10.68
CA GLU A 277 -5.11 -4.79 9.38
C GLU A 277 -3.66 -5.30 9.39
N VAL A 278 -2.74 -4.60 10.08
CA VAL A 278 -1.34 -5.01 10.20
C VAL A 278 -1.22 -6.20 11.13
N GLN A 279 -1.87 -6.16 12.29
CA GLN A 279 -1.88 -7.28 13.24
C GLN A 279 -2.43 -8.56 12.63
N ASN A 280 -3.54 -8.47 11.90
CA ASN A 280 -4.12 -9.62 11.18
C ASN A 280 -3.13 -10.22 10.16
N MET A 281 -2.38 -9.37 9.45
CA MET A 281 -1.33 -9.83 8.53
C MET A 281 -0.19 -10.54 9.26
N LEU A 282 0.27 -10.01 10.39
CA LEU A 282 1.33 -10.63 11.19
C LEU A 282 0.93 -12.00 11.72
N VAL A 283 -0.30 -12.14 12.22
CA VAL A 283 -0.86 -13.42 12.68
C VAL A 283 -0.96 -14.41 11.52
N GLU A 284 -1.44 -13.98 10.36
CA GLU A 284 -1.55 -14.87 9.20
C GLU A 284 -0.18 -15.34 8.69
N ILE A 285 0.85 -14.49 8.70
CA ILE A 285 2.24 -14.90 8.39
C ILE A 285 2.72 -15.99 9.36
N GLY A 286 2.46 -15.82 10.65
CA GLY A 286 2.78 -16.83 11.67
C GLY A 286 2.10 -18.18 11.37
N ASN A 287 0.79 -18.17 11.15
CA ASN A 287 0.03 -19.38 10.83
C ASN A 287 0.52 -20.08 9.56
N ILE A 288 0.92 -19.33 8.52
CA ILE A 288 1.47 -19.90 7.29
C ILE A 288 2.80 -20.58 7.59
N LEU A 289 3.68 -19.96 8.39
CA LEU A 289 4.96 -20.55 8.75
C LEU A 289 4.78 -21.85 9.55
N GLU A 290 3.86 -21.84 10.51
CA GLU A 290 3.48 -23.02 11.32
C GLU A 290 3.04 -24.20 10.46
N ASN A 291 2.27 -23.94 9.40
CA ASN A 291 1.84 -24.99 8.46
C ASN A 291 2.99 -25.52 7.57
N ASN A 292 4.12 -24.81 7.48
CA ASN A 292 5.26 -25.14 6.61
C ASN A 292 6.48 -25.70 7.36
N PHE A 293 6.49 -25.73 8.69
CA PHE A 293 7.58 -26.37 9.44
C PHE A 293 7.51 -27.91 9.52
N PRO A 294 6.32 -28.55 9.54
CA PRO A 294 6.24 -30.01 9.55
C PRO A 294 6.92 -30.69 8.37
N GLY A 295 7.01 -30.03 7.19
CA GLY A 295 7.69 -30.58 6.02
C GLY A 295 9.18 -30.86 6.24
N PRO A 296 10.00 -29.83 6.56
CA PRO A 296 11.40 -30.00 6.92
C PRO A 296 11.62 -31.01 8.06
N GLU A 297 10.80 -30.96 9.12
CA GLU A 297 10.89 -31.89 10.25
C GLU A 297 10.68 -33.34 9.79
N THR A 298 9.64 -33.60 8.99
CA THR A 298 9.37 -34.93 8.41
C THR A 298 10.45 -35.34 7.41
N PHE A 299 11.07 -34.39 6.71
CA PHE A 299 12.11 -34.71 5.74
C PHE A 299 13.41 -35.18 6.40
N ILE A 300 13.75 -34.64 7.57
CA ILE A 300 14.96 -35.04 8.32
C ILE A 300 14.86 -36.49 8.81
N THR A 301 13.67 -36.98 9.19
CA THR A 301 13.53 -38.33 9.73
C THR A 301 13.95 -39.42 8.73
N TYR A 302 13.85 -39.17 7.42
CA TYR A 302 14.38 -40.07 6.39
C TYR A 302 15.91 -40.26 6.45
N TYR A 303 16.63 -39.33 7.06
CA TYR A 303 18.09 -39.40 7.24
C TYR A 303 18.49 -39.99 8.59
N GLU A 304 17.56 -40.36 9.47
CA GLU A 304 17.86 -41.02 10.76
C GLU A 304 18.62 -42.34 10.57
N ILE A 305 18.41 -43.02 9.45
CA ILE A 305 19.15 -44.23 9.07
C ILE A 305 20.67 -43.96 9.08
N TYR A 306 21.09 -42.74 8.76
CA TYR A 306 22.50 -42.33 8.71
C TYR A 306 23.00 -41.68 10.01
N SER A 307 22.22 -41.74 11.10
CA SER A 307 22.60 -41.17 12.41
C SER A 307 23.92 -41.74 12.95
N TYR A 308 24.26 -42.98 12.61
CA TYR A 308 25.54 -43.61 12.97
C TYR A 308 26.76 -42.85 12.43
N LEU A 309 26.63 -42.15 11.29
CA LEU A 309 27.70 -41.30 10.75
C LEU A 309 27.93 -40.04 11.58
N LEU A 310 26.91 -39.56 12.28
CA LEU A 310 26.96 -38.34 13.10
C LEU A 310 27.50 -38.61 14.51
N ASN A 311 27.29 -39.82 15.02
CA ASN A 311 27.65 -40.21 16.39
C ASN A 311 29.11 -40.63 16.55
N GLY A 312 29.88 -40.72 15.47
CA GLY A 312 31.29 -41.16 15.53
C GLY A 312 31.48 -42.65 15.83
N THR A 313 30.40 -43.44 15.86
CA THR A 313 30.48 -44.90 16.08
C THR A 313 31.24 -45.61 14.96
N GLU A 314 31.18 -45.10 13.73
CA GLU A 314 32.04 -45.60 12.63
C GLU A 314 33.50 -45.21 12.78
N THR A 315 33.83 -44.03 13.29
CA THR A 315 35.24 -43.68 13.57
C THR A 315 35.82 -44.55 14.67
N GLU A 316 35.03 -44.92 15.69
CA GLU A 316 35.45 -45.88 16.71
C GLU A 316 35.53 -47.32 16.17
N ALA A 317 34.60 -47.72 15.30
CA ALA A 317 34.63 -49.03 14.65
C ALA A 317 35.80 -49.16 13.65
N LEU A 318 36.16 -48.09 12.94
CA LEU A 318 37.35 -48.05 12.07
C LEU A 318 38.64 -48.08 12.89
N ASN A 319 38.70 -47.33 13.99
CA ASN A 319 39.85 -47.35 14.90
C ASN A 319 40.05 -48.68 15.64
N THR A 320 39.01 -49.49 15.79
CA THR A 320 39.12 -50.86 16.34
C THR A 320 39.47 -51.91 15.27
N PHE A 321 39.30 -51.59 13.99
CA PHE A 321 39.63 -52.47 12.86
C PHE A 321 41.10 -52.37 12.40
N PHE A 322 41.78 -51.25 12.65
CA PHE A 322 43.19 -51.00 12.33
C PHE A 322 44.10 -51.09 13.56
#